data_AF-A0A1X7T248-F1
#
_entry.id   AF-A0A1X7T248-F1
#
_cell.length_a   1.000
_cell.length_b   1.000
_cell.length_c   1.000
_cell.angle_alpha   90.00
_cell.angle_beta   90.00
_cell.angle_gamma   90.00
#
_symmetry.space_group_name_H-M   'P 1'
#
loop_
_entity.id
_entity.type
_entity.pdbx_description
1 polymer ?
#
loop_
_entity_poly.entity_id
_entity_poly.type
_entity_poly.pdbx_seq_one_letter_code
_entity_poly.pdbx_strand_id
1 'polypeptide(L)'
;MAARSFHGSLSTFDATQEDWVEYAERLEHYFVANSIDNGDVQRAILLTNVGPATYRLAKTLSLPKKPTDYTFAQLVKMVTAHFHPKPSPILKRFEFNTRSQEEGESVAVFVAALRSIAEYCEYKDDILPDMLRDRIVCGIRDKAVQRSLLKESKLTYESALDTALAAEAAAHDCKQLQERQKPQLPVNRMNHKQGTGSKKTTTGGSNGGSTGSSYSDCYRCGGKHSAAQC
;
A
#
# COMPACT_ATOMS: atom_id res chain seq x y z
N MET A 1 -50.77 17.66 -28.20
CA MET A 1 -49.74 17.64 -27.13
C MET A 1 -48.55 16.88 -27.67
N ALA A 2 -47.38 17.51 -27.80
CA ALA A 2 -46.18 16.82 -28.27
C ALA A 2 -45.72 15.80 -27.22
N ALA A 3 -45.46 14.55 -27.63
CA ALA A 3 -44.90 13.54 -26.75
C ALA A 3 -43.49 13.97 -26.33
N ARG A 4 -43.29 14.28 -25.04
CA ARG A 4 -41.95 14.46 -24.48
C ARG A 4 -41.25 13.11 -24.57
N SER A 5 -40.22 13.02 -25.40
CA SER A 5 -39.32 11.88 -25.43
C SER A 5 -38.28 12.09 -24.34
N PHE A 6 -38.16 11.13 -23.42
CA PHE A 6 -37.09 11.16 -22.43
C PHE A 6 -35.77 10.71 -23.09
N HIS A 7 -34.69 11.40 -22.76
CA HIS A 7 -33.33 11.03 -23.13
C HIS A 7 -32.82 9.96 -22.16
N GLY A 8 -32.46 8.80 -22.71
CA GLY A 8 -31.89 7.67 -21.97
C GLY A 8 -32.93 6.80 -21.25
N SER A 9 -32.46 5.64 -20.76
CA SER A 9 -33.24 4.73 -19.91
C SER A 9 -32.55 4.62 -18.56
N LEU A 10 -33.33 4.72 -17.48
CA LEU A 10 -32.85 4.47 -16.13
C LEU A 10 -33.11 2.99 -15.78
N SER A 11 -32.05 2.24 -15.48
CA SER A 11 -32.22 0.88 -14.95
C SER A 11 -32.57 0.92 -13.46
N THR A 12 -33.30 -0.09 -13.00
CA THR A 12 -33.63 -0.24 -11.58
C THR A 12 -32.37 -0.49 -10.76
N PHE A 13 -32.26 0.14 -9.59
CA PHE A 13 -31.15 -0.07 -8.66
C PHE A 13 -31.15 -1.51 -8.12
N ASP A 14 -29.95 -2.10 -8.10
CA ASP A 14 -29.67 -3.38 -7.44
C ASP A 14 -28.37 -3.29 -6.64
N ALA A 15 -28.49 -3.35 -5.31
CA ALA A 15 -27.35 -3.27 -4.40
C ALA A 15 -26.34 -4.43 -4.54
N THR A 16 -26.65 -5.48 -5.31
CA THR A 16 -25.71 -6.56 -5.64
C THR A 16 -24.90 -6.29 -6.91
N GLN A 17 -25.32 -5.30 -7.72
CA GLN A 17 -24.74 -5.01 -9.03
C GLN A 17 -24.06 -3.65 -9.10
N GLU A 18 -24.52 -2.66 -8.33
CA GLU A 18 -23.98 -1.29 -8.34
C GLU A 18 -23.96 -0.66 -6.95
N ASP A 19 -23.07 0.32 -6.76
CA ASP A 19 -23.00 1.11 -5.52
C ASP A 19 -24.13 2.15 -5.47
N TRP A 20 -24.63 2.44 -4.27
CA TRP A 20 -25.74 3.38 -4.09
C TRP A 20 -25.37 4.83 -4.48
N VAL A 21 -24.15 5.28 -4.20
CA VAL A 21 -23.68 6.63 -4.56
C VAL A 21 -23.62 6.76 -6.08
N GLU A 22 -23.03 5.77 -6.76
CA GLU A 22 -22.97 5.74 -8.23
C GLU A 22 -24.36 5.76 -8.86
N TYR A 23 -25.30 4.98 -8.32
CA TYR A 23 -26.69 4.99 -8.78
C TYR A 23 -27.36 6.35 -8.58
N ALA A 24 -27.15 6.99 -7.41
CA ALA A 24 -27.72 8.30 -7.11
C ALA A 24 -27.19 9.38 -8.07
N GLU A 25 -25.88 9.38 -8.37
CA GLU A 25 -25.27 10.28 -9.36
C GLU A 25 -25.86 10.07 -10.77
N ARG A 26 -26.02 8.80 -11.20
CA ARG A 26 -26.68 8.46 -12.47
C ARG A 26 -28.11 8.99 -12.55
N LEU A 27 -28.84 8.89 -11.45
CA LEU A 27 -30.21 9.37 -11.35
C LEU A 27 -30.27 10.91 -11.43
N GLU A 28 -29.33 11.62 -10.80
CA GLU A 28 -29.21 13.06 -10.92
C GLU A 28 -28.92 13.49 -12.36
N HIS A 29 -28.01 12.80 -13.05
CA HIS A 29 -27.76 13.03 -14.48
C HIS A 29 -29.00 12.78 -15.35
N TYR A 30 -29.79 11.75 -15.04
CA TYR A 30 -31.06 11.51 -15.72
C TYR A 30 -32.03 12.68 -15.55
N PHE A 31 -32.10 13.29 -14.37
CA PHE A 31 -32.93 14.48 -14.15
C PHE A 31 -32.44 15.68 -14.96
N VAL A 32 -31.13 15.94 -14.97
CA VAL A 32 -30.53 17.03 -15.74
C VAL A 32 -30.78 16.85 -17.24
N ALA A 33 -30.52 15.66 -17.78
CA ALA A 33 -30.69 15.36 -19.21
C ALA A 33 -32.14 15.52 -19.70
N ASN A 34 -33.11 15.40 -18.78
CA ASN A 34 -34.54 15.46 -19.09
C ASN A 34 -35.23 16.73 -18.56
N SER A 35 -34.46 17.70 -18.05
CA SER A 35 -34.96 18.95 -17.45
C SER A 35 -36.04 18.71 -16.39
N ILE A 36 -35.78 17.74 -15.50
CA ILE A 36 -36.67 17.37 -14.40
C ILE A 36 -36.24 18.12 -13.15
N ASP A 37 -36.79 19.32 -12.96
CA ASP A 37 -36.47 20.19 -11.81
C ASP A 37 -37.48 20.08 -10.66
N ASN A 38 -38.64 19.45 -10.92
CA ASN A 38 -39.68 19.29 -9.91
C ASN A 38 -39.30 18.17 -8.92
N GLY A 39 -39.05 18.54 -7.66
CA GLY A 39 -38.65 17.61 -6.61
C GLY A 39 -39.64 16.48 -6.31
N ASP A 40 -40.95 16.69 -6.55
CA ASP A 40 -41.96 15.63 -6.39
C ASP A 40 -41.84 14.59 -7.50
N VAL A 41 -41.52 15.03 -8.73
CA VAL A 41 -41.28 14.14 -9.87
C VAL A 41 -39.97 13.36 -9.66
N GLN A 42 -38.90 14.04 -9.23
CA GLN A 42 -37.63 13.39 -8.90
C GLN A 42 -37.81 12.31 -7.82
N ARG A 43 -38.54 12.61 -6.75
CA ARG A 43 -38.88 11.64 -5.70
C ARG A 43 -39.67 10.46 -6.25
N ALA A 44 -40.68 10.71 -7.08
CA ALA A 44 -41.49 9.65 -7.66
C ALA A 44 -40.64 8.71 -8.54
N ILE A 45 -39.74 9.27 -9.34
CA ILE A 45 -38.80 8.49 -10.17
C ILE A 45 -37.87 7.66 -9.29
N LEU A 46 -37.27 8.25 -8.24
CA LEU A 46 -36.45 7.52 -7.27
C LEU A 46 -37.22 6.33 -6.69
N LEU A 47 -38.38 6.57 -6.08
CA LEU A 47 -39.15 5.53 -5.38
C LEU A 47 -39.65 4.41 -6.31
N THR A 48 -39.82 4.67 -7.60
CA THR A 48 -40.22 3.67 -8.59
C THR A 48 -39.05 2.91 -9.19
N ASN A 49 -37.83 3.47 -9.17
CA ASN A 49 -36.64 2.88 -9.80
C ASN A 49 -35.61 2.31 -8.83
N VAL A 50 -35.73 2.49 -7.51
CA VAL A 50 -34.78 1.92 -6.54
C VAL A 50 -34.93 0.40 -6.31
N GLY A 51 -35.90 -0.24 -6.96
CA GLY A 51 -36.17 -1.67 -6.78
C GLY A 51 -36.85 -2.02 -5.45
N PRO A 52 -37.38 -3.25 -5.30
CA PRO A 52 -38.24 -3.62 -4.18
C PRO A 52 -37.50 -3.72 -2.84
N ALA A 53 -36.22 -4.10 -2.83
CA ALA A 53 -35.43 -4.18 -1.60
C ALA A 53 -35.17 -2.79 -1.01
N THR A 54 -34.67 -1.86 -1.83
CA THR A 54 -34.33 -0.50 -1.39
C THR A 54 -35.58 0.34 -1.16
N TYR A 55 -36.68 0.12 -1.89
CA TYR A 55 -37.96 0.75 -1.56
C TYR A 55 -38.46 0.32 -0.16
N ARG A 56 -38.36 -0.97 0.18
CA ARG A 56 -38.69 -1.46 1.54
C ARG A 56 -37.79 -0.80 2.59
N LEU A 57 -36.49 -0.70 2.32
CA LEU A 57 -35.55 0.01 3.19
C LEU A 57 -35.95 1.48 3.40
N ALA A 58 -36.19 2.22 2.32
CA ALA A 58 -36.60 3.62 2.39
C ALA A 58 -37.90 3.79 3.19
N LYS A 59 -38.87 2.87 3.02
CA LYS A 59 -40.11 2.83 3.81
C LYS A 59 -39.84 2.61 5.31
N THR A 60 -38.94 1.68 5.65
CA THR A 60 -38.53 1.44 7.05
C THR A 60 -37.84 2.65 7.66
N LEU A 61 -36.90 3.27 6.93
CA LEU A 61 -36.16 4.46 7.37
C LEU A 61 -37.04 5.72 7.51
N SER A 62 -38.19 5.76 6.80
CA SER A 62 -39.12 6.89 6.82
C SER A 62 -40.08 6.88 8.02
N LEU A 63 -40.14 5.81 8.81
CA LEU A 63 -41.10 5.69 9.92
C LEU A 63 -40.89 6.79 10.97
N PRO A 64 -41.99 7.37 11.53
CA PRO A 64 -43.41 7.00 11.36
C PRO A 64 -44.09 7.63 10.13
N LYS A 65 -43.37 8.42 9.33
CA LYS A 65 -43.89 9.07 8.12
C LYS A 65 -43.81 8.13 6.91
N LYS A 66 -44.36 8.57 5.77
CA LYS A 66 -44.23 7.87 4.50
C LYS A 66 -43.03 8.42 3.72
N PRO A 67 -42.38 7.62 2.86
CA PRO A 67 -41.34 8.12 1.96
C PRO A 67 -41.77 9.34 1.12
N THR A 68 -43.06 9.44 0.81
CA THR A 68 -43.64 10.57 0.06
C THR A 68 -43.61 11.89 0.82
N ASP A 69 -43.46 11.86 2.14
CA ASP A 69 -43.46 13.04 3.01
C ASP A 69 -42.07 13.71 3.10
N TYR A 70 -41.06 13.09 2.49
CA TYR A 70 -39.68 13.56 2.43
C TYR A 70 -39.35 14.12 1.04
N THR A 71 -38.36 15.00 0.96
CA THR A 71 -37.82 15.45 -0.33
C THR A 71 -36.95 14.36 -0.95
N PHE A 72 -36.71 14.45 -2.27
CA PHE A 72 -35.73 13.61 -2.96
C PHE A 72 -34.37 13.59 -2.22
N ALA A 73 -33.81 14.76 -1.92
CA ALA A 73 -32.53 14.88 -1.24
C ALA A 73 -32.52 14.25 0.16
N GLN A 74 -33.62 14.35 0.92
CA GLN A 74 -33.74 13.71 2.23
C GLN A 74 -33.76 12.19 2.12
N LEU A 75 -34.49 11.64 1.14
CA LEU A 75 -34.53 10.19 0.89
C LEU A 75 -33.18 9.66 0.46
N VAL A 76 -32.51 10.32 -0.49
CA VAL A 76 -31.15 9.95 -0.91
C VAL A 76 -30.22 9.94 0.29
N LYS A 77 -30.19 11.01 1.08
CA LYS A 77 -29.38 11.10 2.29
C LYS A 77 -29.64 9.96 3.29
N MET A 78 -30.91 9.63 3.56
CA MET A 78 -31.26 8.55 4.49
C MET A 78 -30.77 7.18 3.99
N VAL A 79 -30.98 6.89 2.70
CA VAL A 79 -30.57 5.62 2.11
C VAL A 79 -29.05 5.53 1.97
N THR A 80 -28.37 6.62 1.59
CA THR A 80 -26.91 6.72 1.60
C THR A 80 -26.34 6.45 2.99
N ALA A 81 -26.92 7.03 4.04
CA ALA A 81 -26.46 6.77 5.41
C ALA A 81 -26.63 5.31 5.87
N HIS A 82 -27.51 4.54 5.21
CA HIS A 82 -27.67 3.11 5.50
C HIS A 82 -26.67 2.25 4.71
N PHE A 83 -26.45 2.52 3.43
CA PHE A 83 -25.47 1.79 2.62
C PHE A 83 -24.03 2.16 2.95
N HIS A 84 -23.82 3.42 3.33
CA HIS A 84 -22.53 4.01 3.68
C HIS A 84 -22.64 4.63 5.07
N PRO A 85 -22.81 3.82 6.13
CA PRO A 85 -22.86 4.34 7.48
C PRO A 85 -21.56 5.08 7.77
N LYS A 86 -21.68 6.35 8.20
CA LYS A 86 -20.51 7.13 8.59
C LYS A 86 -19.73 6.32 9.62
N PRO A 87 -18.44 6.00 9.37
CA PRO A 87 -17.66 5.23 10.31
C PRO A 87 -17.66 5.91 11.67
N SER A 88 -17.81 5.12 12.73
CA SER A 88 -17.83 5.66 14.08
C SER A 88 -16.52 6.41 14.37
N PRO A 89 -16.55 7.70 14.75
CA PRO A 89 -15.34 8.46 15.01
C PRO A 89 -14.44 7.80 16.05
N ILE A 90 -15.02 7.14 17.06
CA ILE A 90 -14.25 6.43 18.09
C ILE A 90 -13.53 5.19 17.51
N LEU A 91 -14.17 4.44 16.61
CA LEU A 91 -13.52 3.31 15.94
C LEU A 91 -12.40 3.81 15.03
N LYS A 92 -12.62 4.90 14.29
CA LYS A 92 -11.59 5.46 13.41
C LYS A 92 -10.43 6.05 14.19
N ARG A 93 -10.68 6.68 15.34
CA ARG A 93 -9.61 7.09 16.27
C ARG A 93 -8.86 5.88 16.84
N PHE A 94 -9.54 4.76 17.09
CA PHE A 94 -8.87 3.53 17.51
C PHE A 94 -7.97 2.98 16.40
N GLU A 95 -8.47 2.87 15.16
CA GLU A 95 -7.68 2.48 13.98
C GLU A 95 -6.49 3.42 13.78
N PHE A 96 -6.74 4.74 13.84
CA PHE A 96 -5.70 5.76 13.71
C PHE A 96 -4.62 5.57 14.76
N ASN A 97 -5.00 5.42 16.03
CA ASN A 97 -4.05 5.29 17.14
C ASN A 97 -3.36 3.92 17.24
N THR A 98 -3.86 2.91 16.56
CA THR A 98 -3.23 1.58 16.47
C THR A 98 -2.44 1.38 15.18
N ARG A 99 -2.61 2.26 14.19
CA ARG A 99 -1.87 2.19 12.93
C ARG A 99 -0.37 2.45 13.14
N SER A 100 0.43 1.50 12.67
CA SER A 100 1.90 1.55 12.63
C SER A 100 2.38 1.12 11.26
N GLN A 101 3.47 1.70 10.78
CA GLN A 101 4.06 1.40 9.47
C GLN A 101 4.34 -0.11 9.32
N GLU A 102 3.81 -0.70 8.25
CA GLU A 102 3.96 -2.11 7.95
C GLU A 102 5.38 -2.44 7.44
N GLU A 103 5.72 -3.72 7.39
CA GLU A 103 7.00 -4.14 6.83
C GLU A 103 7.03 -3.93 5.32
N GLY A 104 8.02 -3.19 4.83
CA GLY A 104 8.13 -2.84 3.41
C GLY A 104 7.21 -1.71 2.94
N GLU A 105 6.34 -1.19 3.81
CA GLU A 105 5.55 -0.01 3.52
C GLU A 105 6.42 1.25 3.54
N SER A 106 6.29 2.10 2.51
CA SER A 106 7.01 3.38 2.48
C SER A 106 6.37 4.41 3.41
N VAL A 107 7.16 5.40 3.84
CA VAL A 107 6.68 6.51 4.68
C VAL A 107 5.52 7.25 4.00
N ALA A 108 5.59 7.47 2.68
CA ALA A 108 4.53 8.14 1.94
C ALA A 108 3.20 7.37 1.97
N VAL A 109 3.24 6.04 1.80
CA VAL A 109 2.03 5.19 1.85
C VAL A 109 1.45 5.15 3.26
N PHE A 110 2.31 5.00 4.28
CA PHE A 110 1.90 5.03 5.68
C PHE A 110 1.17 6.34 6.04
N VAL A 111 1.72 7.49 5.65
CA VAL A 111 1.13 8.81 5.94
C VAL A 111 -0.16 9.04 5.16
N ALA A 112 -0.24 8.56 3.92
CA ALA A 112 -1.48 8.58 3.15
C ALA A 112 -2.59 7.75 3.85
N ALA A 113 -2.24 6.56 4.37
CA ALA A 113 -3.17 5.74 5.14
C ALA A 113 -3.63 6.44 6.43
N LEU A 114 -2.72 7.08 7.17
CA LEU A 114 -3.08 7.87 8.35
C LEU A 114 -4.06 9.00 8.04
N ARG A 115 -3.82 9.74 6.95
CA ARG A 115 -4.71 10.81 6.49
C ARG A 115 -6.09 10.29 6.09
N SER A 116 -6.14 9.16 5.39
CA SER A 116 -7.40 8.52 5.01
C SER A 116 -8.23 8.09 6.23
N ILE A 117 -7.59 7.57 7.28
CA ILE A 117 -8.31 7.24 8.52
C ILE A 117 -8.77 8.52 9.24
N ALA A 118 -7.90 9.54 9.29
CA ALA A 118 -8.16 10.80 9.99
C ALA A 118 -9.37 11.58 9.45
N GLU A 119 -9.71 11.43 8.17
CA GLU A 119 -10.91 11.99 7.54
C GLU A 119 -12.19 11.66 8.35
N TYR A 120 -12.24 10.47 8.93
CA TYR A 120 -13.41 9.99 9.68
C TYR A 120 -13.26 10.12 11.21
N CYS A 121 -12.11 10.62 11.70
CA CYS A 121 -11.84 10.75 13.13
C CYS A 121 -12.49 12.00 13.77
N GLU A 122 -13.03 12.93 12.97
CA GLU A 122 -13.56 14.21 13.46
C GLU A 122 -12.54 14.96 14.34
N TYR A 123 -11.26 14.93 13.95
CA TYR A 123 -10.27 15.83 14.52
C TYR A 123 -10.56 17.25 14.03
N LYS A 124 -10.40 18.25 14.90
CA LYS A 124 -10.49 19.64 14.49
C LYS A 124 -9.25 20.00 13.65
N ASP A 125 -9.40 20.96 12.74
CA ASP A 125 -8.34 21.34 11.80
C ASP A 125 -7.07 21.83 12.51
N ASP A 126 -7.23 22.48 13.67
CA ASP A 126 -6.12 22.98 14.49
C ASP A 126 -5.34 21.87 15.21
N ILE A 127 -5.95 20.71 15.46
CA ILE A 127 -5.31 19.58 16.15
C ILE A 127 -4.89 18.45 15.21
N LEU A 128 -5.43 18.40 13.99
CA LEU A 128 -5.12 17.33 13.03
C LEU A 128 -3.61 17.20 12.74
N PRO A 129 -2.84 18.29 12.52
CA PRO A 129 -1.39 18.19 12.35
C PRO A 129 -0.69 17.55 13.54
N ASP A 130 -1.09 17.91 14.77
CA ASP A 130 -0.52 17.33 15.99
C ASP A 130 -0.82 15.83 16.09
N MET A 131 -2.06 15.41 15.79
CA MET A 131 -2.44 13.99 15.80
C MET A 131 -1.64 13.19 14.77
N LEU A 132 -1.46 13.73 13.55
CA LEU A 132 -0.66 13.10 12.51
C LEU A 132 0.81 13.02 12.89
N ARG A 133 1.39 14.10 13.42
CA ARG A 133 2.77 14.14 13.93
C ARG A 133 2.97 13.05 14.98
N ASP A 134 2.15 13.04 16.01
CA ASP A 134 2.27 12.09 17.13
C ASP A 134 2.14 10.66 16.62
N ARG A 135 1.24 10.43 15.66
CA ARG A 135 1.07 9.10 15.09
C ARG A 135 2.22 8.66 14.20
N ILE A 136 2.85 9.57 13.46
CA ILE A 136 4.10 9.32 12.73
C ILE A 136 5.18 8.90 13.74
N VAL A 137 5.41 9.70 14.79
CA VAL A 137 6.43 9.43 15.80
C VAL A 137 6.21 8.05 16.44
N CYS A 138 4.99 7.74 16.86
CA CYS A 138 4.70 6.49 17.55
C CYS A 138 4.62 5.28 16.60
N GLY A 139 4.19 5.48 15.35
CA GLY A 139 3.90 4.42 14.38
C GLY A 139 5.02 4.11 13.39
N ILE A 140 6.04 4.95 13.25
CA ILE A 140 7.14 4.70 12.31
C ILE A 140 7.97 3.48 12.72
N ARG A 141 8.32 2.65 11.73
CA ARG A 141 9.01 1.38 11.97
C ARG A 141 10.49 1.58 12.26
N ASP A 142 11.14 2.50 11.55
CA ASP A 142 12.56 2.79 11.73
C ASP A 142 12.83 3.45 13.09
N LYS A 143 13.49 2.69 13.98
CA LYS A 143 13.83 3.14 15.33
C LYS A 143 14.90 4.23 15.36
N ALA A 144 15.76 4.33 14.36
CA ALA A 144 16.71 5.44 14.26
C ALA A 144 15.96 6.74 13.93
N VAL A 145 15.02 6.69 12.98
CA VAL A 145 14.16 7.83 12.65
C VAL A 145 13.30 8.23 13.84
N GLN A 146 12.62 7.27 14.49
CA GLN A 146 11.82 7.54 15.70
C GLN A 146 12.63 8.25 16.78
N ARG A 147 13.86 7.79 17.05
CA ARG A 147 14.77 8.45 18.02
C ARG A 147 15.19 9.84 17.57
N SER A 148 15.35 10.08 16.27
CA SER A 148 15.67 11.41 15.74
C SER A 148 14.52 12.38 15.97
N LEU A 149 13.29 11.96 15.64
CA LEU A 149 12.08 12.74 15.85
C LEU A 149 11.87 13.09 17.33
N LEU A 150 12.07 12.13 18.24
CA LEU A 150 11.93 12.33 19.69
C LEU A 150 12.97 13.29 20.30
N LYS A 151 14.07 13.59 19.60
CA LYS A 151 15.08 14.57 20.07
C LYS A 151 14.68 16.02 19.78
N GLU A 152 13.76 16.24 18.84
CA GLU A 152 13.35 17.58 18.43
C GLU A 152 12.35 18.16 19.44
N SER A 153 12.74 19.25 20.11
CA SER A 153 11.93 19.85 21.18
C SER A 153 10.66 20.56 20.68
N LYS A 154 10.64 20.96 19.40
CA LYS A 154 9.52 21.65 18.74
C LYS A 154 9.20 20.98 17.41
N LEU A 155 8.88 19.69 17.46
CA LEU A 155 8.53 18.91 16.28
C LEU A 155 7.17 19.34 15.71
N THR A 156 7.11 19.66 14.41
CA THR A 156 5.87 19.89 13.68
C THR A 156 5.52 18.67 12.83
N TYR A 157 4.31 18.63 12.28
CA TYR A 157 3.94 17.58 11.32
C TYR A 157 4.84 17.58 10.09
N GLU A 158 5.13 18.77 9.55
CA GLU A 158 5.97 18.96 8.36
C GLU A 158 7.40 18.50 8.63
N SER A 159 8.03 18.93 9.73
CA SER A 159 9.40 18.52 10.05
C SER A 159 9.50 17.02 10.35
N ALA A 160 8.47 16.43 10.95
CA ALA A 160 8.40 14.98 11.17
C ALA A 160 8.31 14.20 9.85
N LEU A 161 7.45 14.64 8.94
CA LEU A 161 7.26 14.02 7.63
C LEU A 161 8.53 14.13 6.79
N ASP A 162 9.11 15.34 6.70
CA ASP A 162 10.32 15.60 5.92
C ASP A 162 11.50 14.77 6.43
N THR A 163 11.68 14.71 7.76
CA THR A 163 12.73 13.88 8.37
C THR A 163 12.55 12.40 8.04
N ALA A 164 11.32 11.89 8.12
CA ALA A 164 11.03 10.50 7.82
C ALA A 164 11.27 10.15 6.33
N LEU A 165 10.82 11.01 5.41
CA LEU A 165 11.04 10.84 3.97
C LEU A 165 12.52 10.96 3.60
N ALA A 166 13.23 11.94 4.14
CA ALA A 166 14.66 12.13 3.90
C ALA A 166 15.49 10.94 4.40
N ALA A 167 15.13 10.37 5.56
CA ALA A 167 15.79 9.19 6.09
C ALA A 167 15.53 7.94 5.23
N GLU A 168 14.29 7.75 4.74
CA GLU A 168 13.95 6.66 3.83
C GLU A 168 14.76 6.76 2.53
N ALA A 169 14.82 7.95 1.92
CA ALA A 169 15.61 8.20 0.72
C ALA A 169 17.11 7.94 0.96
N ALA A 170 17.68 8.46 2.05
CA ALA A 170 19.07 8.25 2.40
C ALA A 170 19.40 6.76 2.64
N ALA A 171 18.49 6.01 3.26
CA ALA A 171 18.66 4.56 3.47
C ALA A 171 18.63 3.79 2.14
N HIS A 172 17.74 4.17 1.22
CA HIS A 172 17.66 3.59 -0.11
C HIS A 172 18.93 3.88 -0.93
N ASP A 173 19.41 5.12 -0.93
CA ASP A 173 20.61 5.53 -1.66
C ASP A 173 21.88 4.87 -1.10
N CYS A 174 22.01 4.76 0.23
CA CYS A 174 23.10 4.02 0.87
C CYS A 174 23.12 2.55 0.44
N LYS A 175 21.95 1.88 0.36
CA LYS A 175 21.86 0.49 -0.11
C LYS A 175 22.32 0.35 -1.56
N GLN A 176 21.85 1.24 -2.45
CA GLN A 176 22.30 1.24 -3.85
C GLN A 176 23.81 1.46 -3.99
N LEU A 177 24.39 2.37 -3.21
CA LEU A 177 25.83 2.62 -3.24
C LEU A 177 26.63 1.40 -2.77
N GLN A 178 26.19 0.74 -1.70
CA GLN A 178 26.83 -0.49 -1.21
C GLN A 178 26.74 -1.64 -2.22
N GLU A 179 25.62 -1.79 -2.93
CA GLU A 179 25.46 -2.79 -3.98
C GLU A 179 26.40 -2.54 -5.17
N ARG A 180 26.58 -1.28 -5.57
CA ARG A 180 27.52 -0.88 -6.63
C ARG A 180 28.99 -1.09 -6.23
N GLN A 181 29.31 -1.01 -4.94
CA GLN A 181 30.66 -1.18 -4.41
C GLN A 181 31.04 -2.64 -4.12
N LYS A 182 30.12 -3.61 -4.28
CA LYS A 182 30.47 -5.03 -4.17
C LYS A 182 31.54 -5.37 -5.21
N PRO A 183 32.73 -5.86 -4.81
CA PRO A 183 33.77 -6.22 -5.77
C PRO A 183 33.22 -7.27 -6.72
N GLN A 184 33.27 -7.00 -8.02
CA GLN A 184 32.98 -8.02 -9.03
C GLN A 184 33.98 -9.16 -8.82
N LEU A 185 33.46 -10.36 -8.55
CA LEU A 185 34.27 -11.57 -8.46
C LEU A 185 35.14 -11.66 -9.73
N PRO A 186 36.44 -12.00 -9.61
CA PRO A 186 37.29 -12.09 -10.79
C PRO A 186 36.76 -13.19 -11.71
N VAL A 187 36.19 -12.79 -12.85
CA VAL A 187 35.83 -13.70 -13.93
C VAL A 187 37.14 -14.32 -14.41
N ASN A 188 37.29 -15.63 -14.19
CA ASN A 188 38.47 -16.39 -14.57
C ASN A 188 38.82 -16.11 -16.05
N ARG A 189 39.92 -15.39 -16.28
CA ARG A 189 40.55 -15.28 -17.60
C ARG A 189 41.05 -16.66 -18.00
N MET A 190 40.33 -17.35 -18.89
CA MET A 190 40.82 -18.57 -19.52
C MET A 190 42.01 -18.22 -20.40
N ASN A 191 43.21 -18.53 -19.91
CA ASN A 191 44.44 -18.36 -20.66
C ASN A 191 44.56 -19.54 -21.65
N HIS A 192 44.35 -19.26 -22.94
CA HIS A 192 44.47 -20.25 -23.99
C HIS A 192 45.96 -20.52 -24.29
N LYS A 193 46.50 -21.64 -23.84
CA LYS A 193 47.74 -22.26 -24.38
C LYS A 193 47.46 -23.75 -24.53
N GLN A 194 47.05 -24.17 -25.73
CA GLN A 194 47.90 -24.82 -26.73
C GLN A 194 48.69 -25.99 -26.15
N GLY A 195 48.22 -27.19 -26.50
CA GLY A 195 48.78 -28.45 -26.03
C GLY A 195 50.15 -28.75 -26.62
N THR A 196 50.74 -29.82 -26.12
CA THR A 196 51.71 -30.67 -26.83
C THR A 196 51.85 -31.95 -26.03
N GLY A 197 51.72 -33.08 -26.71
CA GLY A 197 51.74 -34.39 -26.12
C GLY A 197 53.14 -35.00 -26.01
N SER A 198 53.17 -36.03 -25.17
CA SER A 198 53.92 -37.29 -25.29
C SER A 198 55.46 -37.33 -25.18
N LYS A 199 55.85 -38.10 -24.16
CA LYS A 199 56.74 -39.29 -24.18
C LYS A 199 58.28 -39.11 -24.10
N LYS A 200 58.78 -39.76 -23.03
CA LYS A 200 59.73 -40.90 -22.98
C LYS A 200 61.12 -40.67 -22.37
N THR A 201 61.41 -41.59 -21.43
CA THR A 201 62.63 -42.41 -21.22
C THR A 201 63.87 -41.87 -20.51
N THR A 202 64.07 -42.46 -19.32
CA THR A 202 65.25 -43.19 -18.80
C THR A 202 66.55 -42.48 -18.41
N THR A 203 66.97 -42.87 -17.20
CA THR A 203 68.31 -43.19 -16.67
C THR A 203 69.31 -42.08 -16.35
N GLY A 204 69.62 -42.01 -15.04
CA GLY A 204 71.00 -42.00 -14.53
C GLY A 204 71.58 -40.64 -14.12
N GLY A 205 72.06 -40.56 -12.87
CA GLY A 205 73.11 -39.61 -12.49
C GLY A 205 72.80 -38.64 -11.36
N SER A 206 73.16 -39.05 -10.14
CA SER A 206 73.88 -38.32 -9.07
C SER A 206 73.67 -36.81 -8.81
N ASN A 207 73.50 -36.56 -7.51
CA ASN A 207 73.93 -35.42 -6.69
C ASN A 207 73.16 -34.09 -6.77
N GLY A 208 72.65 -33.71 -5.59
CA GLY A 208 72.65 -32.32 -5.13
C GLY A 208 71.30 -31.79 -4.68
N GLY A 209 71.20 -31.46 -3.39
CA GLY A 209 70.49 -30.25 -2.96
C GLY A 209 69.01 -30.35 -2.66
N SER A 210 68.73 -30.50 -1.36
CA SER A 210 67.89 -29.59 -0.57
C SER A 210 66.36 -29.49 -0.81
N THR A 211 65.69 -29.43 0.35
CA THR A 211 64.41 -28.75 0.66
C THR A 211 63.08 -29.43 0.33
N GLY A 212 62.25 -29.51 1.38
CA GLY A 212 60.83 -29.15 1.30
C GLY A 212 59.85 -30.28 1.06
N SER A 213 59.65 -31.17 2.03
CA SER A 213 58.53 -32.12 2.02
C SER A 213 57.20 -31.39 2.28
N SER A 214 56.61 -30.77 1.25
CA SER A 214 55.19 -30.39 1.30
C SER A 214 54.33 -31.61 1.01
N TYR A 215 53.94 -32.34 2.06
CA TYR A 215 52.80 -33.25 1.94
C TYR A 215 51.58 -32.40 1.61
N SER A 216 51.04 -32.56 0.40
CA SER A 216 49.72 -32.05 0.03
C SER A 216 48.68 -32.67 0.95
N ASP A 217 47.82 -31.83 1.55
CA ASP A 217 46.77 -32.29 2.45
C ASP A 217 45.88 -33.34 1.76
N CYS A 218 45.57 -34.41 2.47
CA CYS A 218 44.75 -35.53 1.99
C CYS A 218 43.37 -35.01 1.62
N TYR A 219 43.00 -35.10 0.35
CA TYR A 219 41.71 -34.59 -0.13
C TYR A 219 40.48 -35.31 0.48
N ARG A 220 40.68 -36.44 1.19
CA ARG A 220 39.59 -37.18 1.85
C ARG A 220 39.28 -36.68 3.26
N CYS A 221 40.30 -36.31 4.03
CA CYS A 221 40.15 -35.98 5.46
C CYS A 221 40.86 -34.69 5.89
N GLY A 222 41.62 -34.04 4.99
CA GLY A 222 42.41 -32.84 5.27
C GLY A 222 43.71 -33.08 6.07
N GLY A 223 44.07 -34.34 6.36
CA GLY A 223 45.30 -34.66 7.10
C GLY A 223 46.57 -34.64 6.26
N LYS A 224 47.75 -34.47 6.87
CA LYS A 224 49.05 -34.41 6.19
C LYS A 224 49.61 -35.79 5.84
N HIS A 225 48.92 -36.52 4.97
CA HIS A 225 49.36 -37.78 4.37
C HIS A 225 48.77 -37.93 2.96
N SER A 226 49.27 -38.88 2.18
CA SER A 226 48.68 -39.19 0.86
C SER A 226 47.38 -39.99 1.01
N ALA A 227 46.40 -39.80 0.14
CA ALA A 227 45.10 -40.48 0.23
C ALA A 227 45.15 -42.02 0.17
N ALA A 228 46.28 -42.62 -0.24
CA ALA A 228 46.50 -44.06 -0.21
C ALA A 228 46.82 -44.60 1.19
N GLN A 229 47.21 -43.72 2.12
CA GLN A 229 47.53 -44.02 3.52
C GLN A 229 46.42 -43.57 4.48
N CYS A 230 45.26 -43.18 3.95
CA CYS A 230 44.10 -42.70 4.69
C CYS A 230 43.15 -43.85 5.05
#